data_AF-A0A7C4QJZ1-F1
#
_entry.id   AF-A0A7C4QJZ1-F1
#
_cell.length_a   1.000
_cell.length_b   1.000
_cell.length_c   1.000
_cell.angle_alpha   90.00
_cell.angle_beta   90.00
_cell.angle_gamma   90.00
#
_symmetry.space_group_name_H-M   'P 1'
#
loop_
_entity.id
_entity.type
_entity.pdbx_description
1 polymer ?
#
loop_
_entity_poly.entity_id
_entity_poly.type
_entity_poly.pdbx_seq_one_letter_code
_entity_poly.pdbx_strand_id
1 'polypeptide(L)'
;MPINLDLNSLADYVLLAAAFMGAFLSALWLSLVIWTFRDMRARSRDVFAQVLAAAVVAVLTLPGLLIYLILRPPRTLAETYEQSLEEEALLQEIEEKRVCPGCGRQASEEWRLCPNCLTKLKKTCAQCGRLMDLPWNVCPYCATPVDGARASEAEPAPATE
;
A
#
# COMPACT_ATOMS: atom_id res chain seq x y z
N MET A 1 59.07 -47.06 8.91
CA MET A 1 59.84 -45.84 8.58
C MET A 1 59.55 -44.82 9.66
N PRO A 2 60.55 -44.35 10.41
CA PRO A 2 60.32 -43.28 11.37
C PRO A 2 59.88 -42.05 10.58
N ILE A 3 58.68 -41.56 10.85
CA ILE A 3 58.23 -40.27 10.33
C ILE A 3 59.06 -39.22 11.07
N ASN A 4 60.18 -38.80 10.47
CA ASN A 4 60.91 -37.63 10.94
C ASN A 4 60.03 -36.41 10.64
N LEU A 5 59.21 -36.05 11.62
CA LEU A 5 58.43 -34.82 11.64
C LEU A 5 59.39 -33.68 11.98
N ASP A 6 60.03 -33.12 10.96
CA ASP A 6 60.73 -31.86 11.09
C ASP A 6 59.72 -30.79 11.56
N LEU A 7 59.99 -30.21 12.73
CA LEU A 7 59.16 -29.14 13.32
C LEU A 7 58.92 -27.99 12.35
N ASN A 8 59.90 -27.71 11.47
CA ASN A 8 59.81 -26.65 10.48
C ASN A 8 58.82 -26.97 9.36
N SER A 9 58.85 -28.19 8.82
CA SER A 9 57.87 -28.65 7.83
C SER A 9 56.45 -28.65 8.42
N LEU A 10 56.32 -29.05 9.69
CA LEU A 10 55.03 -29.02 10.40
C LEU A 10 54.52 -27.59 10.56
N ALA A 11 55.39 -26.64 10.90
CA ALA A 11 55.05 -25.22 10.98
C ALA A 11 54.59 -24.65 9.63
N ASP A 12 55.27 -25.00 8.52
CA ASP A 12 54.90 -24.56 7.17
C ASP A 12 53.52 -25.10 6.76
N TYR A 13 53.23 -26.38 7.03
CA TYR A 13 51.91 -26.96 6.76
C TYR A 13 50.81 -26.33 7.63
N VAL A 14 51.08 -26.04 8.91
CA VAL A 14 50.14 -25.37 9.80
C VAL A 14 49.87 -23.94 9.34
N LEU A 15 50.90 -23.21 8.92
CA LEU A 15 50.76 -21.84 8.42
C LEU A 15 49.94 -21.79 7.13
N LEU A 16 50.19 -22.73 6.21
CA LEU A 16 49.43 -22.88 4.98
C LEU A 16 47.95 -23.23 5.27
N ALA A 17 47.70 -24.18 6.16
CA ALA A 17 46.36 -24.56 6.57
C ALA A 17 45.61 -23.39 7.26
N ALA A 18 46.29 -22.64 8.13
CA ALA A 18 45.73 -21.46 8.77
C ALA A 18 45.40 -20.36 7.75
N ALA A 19 46.24 -20.16 6.73
CA ALA A 19 45.98 -19.21 5.65
C ALA A 19 44.74 -19.59 4.84
N PHE A 20 44.60 -20.87 4.44
CA PHE A 20 43.40 -21.35 3.74
C PHE A 20 42.14 -21.24 4.60
N MET A 21 42.24 -21.60 5.87
CA MET A 21 41.12 -21.49 6.81
C MET A 21 40.70 -20.04 7.02
N GLY A 22 41.65 -19.12 7.17
CA GLY A 22 41.37 -17.68 7.24
C GLY A 22 40.73 -17.13 5.97
N ALA A 23 41.22 -17.54 4.80
CA ALA A 23 40.63 -17.18 3.51
C ALA A 23 39.18 -17.69 3.40
N PHE A 24 38.92 -18.94 3.78
CA PHE A 24 37.58 -19.52 3.76
C PHE A 24 36.63 -18.81 4.72
N LEU A 25 37.07 -18.55 5.96
CA LEU A 25 36.27 -17.84 6.97
C LEU A 25 35.96 -16.40 6.53
N SER A 26 36.92 -15.70 5.93
CA SER A 26 36.70 -14.35 5.40
C SER A 26 35.71 -14.33 4.23
N ALA A 27 35.78 -15.31 3.33
CA ALA A 27 34.82 -15.47 2.24
C ALA A 27 33.40 -15.76 2.76
N LEU A 28 33.27 -16.65 3.76
CA LEU A 28 31.99 -16.92 4.43
C LEU A 28 31.44 -15.68 5.13
N TRP A 29 32.30 -14.94 5.84
CA TRP A 29 31.92 -13.70 6.51
C TRP A 29 31.44 -12.64 5.52
N LEU A 30 32.17 -12.40 4.44
CA LEU A 30 31.76 -11.48 3.37
C LEU A 30 30.46 -11.94 2.71
N SER A 31 30.30 -13.24 2.46
CA SER A 31 29.06 -13.80 1.91
C SER A 31 27.87 -13.53 2.82
N LEU A 32 28.02 -13.66 4.14
CA LEU A 32 26.97 -13.34 5.11
C LEU A 32 26.62 -11.86 5.09
N VAL A 33 27.61 -10.96 5.07
CA VAL A 33 27.39 -9.50 5.00
C VAL A 33 26.67 -9.11 3.71
N ILE A 34 27.08 -9.66 2.57
CA ILE A 34 26.44 -9.39 1.28
C ILE A 34 25.02 -9.97 1.25
N TRP A 35 24.81 -11.16 1.82
CA TRP A 35 23.50 -11.79 1.90
C TRP A 35 22.52 -10.98 2.75
N THR A 36 22.94 -10.49 3.92
CA THR A 36 22.07 -9.66 4.78
C THR A 36 21.71 -8.33 4.14
N PHE A 37 22.65 -7.69 3.44
CA PHE A 37 22.36 -6.48 2.67
C PHE A 37 21.34 -6.73 1.56
N ARG A 38 21.48 -7.85 0.82
CA ARG A 38 20.57 -8.21 -0.27
C ARG A 38 19.18 -8.64 0.24
N ASP A 39 19.11 -9.35 1.37
CA ASP A 39 17.85 -9.73 2.05
C ASP A 39 17.09 -8.51 2.55
N MET A 40 17.77 -7.53 3.17
CA MET A 40 17.15 -6.29 3.63
C MET A 40 16.65 -5.41 2.48
N ARG A 41 17.42 -5.29 1.39
CA ARG A 41 17.02 -4.47 0.24
C ARG A 41 15.80 -5.02 -0.49
N ALA A 42 15.58 -6.33 -0.44
CA ALA A 42 14.36 -6.95 -0.96
C ALA A 42 13.12 -6.70 -0.07
N ARG A 43 13.30 -6.27 1.20
CA ARG A 43 12.22 -6.13 2.20
C ARG A 43 11.89 -4.71 2.62
N SER A 44 12.83 -3.76 2.58
CA SER A 44 12.61 -2.37 3.03
C SER A 44 13.24 -1.32 2.10
N ARG A 45 12.64 -0.12 2.04
CA ARG A 45 13.12 1.03 1.24
C ARG A 45 14.08 1.92 2.04
N ASP A 46 14.17 1.68 3.36
CA ASP A 46 14.94 2.50 4.28
C ASP A 46 16.42 2.08 4.33
N VAL A 47 17.26 2.91 3.73
CA VAL A 47 18.70 2.65 3.55
C VAL A 47 19.45 2.68 4.89
N PHE A 48 19.00 3.46 5.88
CA PHE A 48 19.64 3.53 7.19
C PHE A 48 19.53 2.19 7.94
N ALA A 49 18.35 1.57 7.92
CA ALA A 49 18.12 0.27 8.54
C ALA A 49 18.94 -0.85 7.85
N GLN A 50 19.10 -0.77 6.52
CA GLN A 50 19.92 -1.72 5.74
C GLN A 50 21.40 -1.66 6.15
N VAL A 51 21.95 -0.44 6.24
CA VAL A 51 23.36 -0.23 6.60
C VAL A 51 23.64 -0.62 8.04
N LEU A 52 22.73 -0.29 8.96
CA LEU A 52 22.89 -0.60 10.38
C LEU A 52 22.82 -2.11 10.65
N ALA A 53 21.92 -2.83 9.98
CA ALA A 53 21.85 -4.29 10.07
C ALA A 53 23.08 -4.98 9.47
N ALA A 54 23.56 -4.53 8.31
CA ALA A 54 24.79 -5.04 7.71
C ALA A 54 26.01 -4.77 8.61
N ALA A 55 26.08 -3.59 9.24
CA ALA A 55 27.14 -3.25 10.19
C ALA A 55 27.11 -4.12 11.45
N VAL A 56 25.93 -4.38 12.03
CA VAL A 56 25.80 -5.27 13.20
C VAL A 56 26.23 -6.70 12.88
N VAL A 57 25.88 -7.23 11.71
CA VAL A 57 26.31 -8.57 11.27
C VAL A 57 27.80 -8.60 10.93
N ALA A 58 28.35 -7.53 10.38
CA ALA A 58 29.79 -7.40 10.13
C ALA A 58 30.59 -7.41 11.45
N VAL A 59 30.15 -6.66 12.46
CA VAL A 59 30.85 -6.53 13.75
C VAL A 59 30.64 -7.75 14.65
N LEU A 60 29.40 -8.25 14.77
CA LEU A 60 29.06 -9.34 15.68
C LEU A 60 29.02 -10.73 15.01
N THR A 61 29.24 -10.88 13.70
CA THR A 61 29.25 -12.17 13.00
C THR A 61 28.06 -13.09 13.36
N LEU A 62 28.28 -14.13 14.17
CA LEU A 62 27.29 -15.12 14.60
C LEU A 62 26.20 -14.55 15.52
N PRO A 63 26.50 -13.91 16.67
CA PRO A 63 25.46 -13.26 17.47
C PRO A 63 24.75 -12.11 16.72
N GLY A 64 25.44 -11.43 15.80
CA GLY A 64 24.86 -10.37 14.97
C GLY A 64 23.78 -10.91 14.03
N LEU A 65 24.00 -12.10 13.46
CA LEU A 65 23.01 -12.80 12.64
C LEU A 65 21.78 -13.22 13.45
N LEU A 66 21.98 -13.68 14.69
CA LEU A 66 20.90 -14.10 15.59
C LEU A 66 20.00 -12.92 15.98
N ILE A 67 20.60 -11.79 16.32
CA ILE A 67 19.87 -10.54 16.59
C ILE A 67 19.16 -10.05 15.32
N TYR A 68 19.83 -10.11 14.15
CA TYR A 68 19.22 -9.77 12.87
C TYR A 68 17.98 -10.62 12.58
N LEU A 69 18.03 -11.94 12.79
CA LEU A 69 16.90 -12.84 12.55
C LEU A 69 15.70 -12.56 13.47
N ILE A 70 15.95 -12.09 14.70
CA ILE A 70 14.91 -11.67 15.65
C ILE A 70 14.35 -10.29 15.30
N LEU A 71 15.19 -9.35 14.89
CA LEU A 71 14.79 -7.99 14.52
C LEU A 71 14.22 -7.92 13.10
N ARG A 72 14.27 -9.02 12.34
CA ARG A 72 13.84 -9.12 10.94
C ARG A 72 12.37 -8.72 10.82
N PRO A 73 12.03 -7.58 10.18
CA PRO A 73 10.65 -7.12 10.09
C PRO A 73 9.79 -8.13 9.31
N PRO A 74 8.59 -8.48 9.83
CA PRO A 74 7.74 -9.51 9.24
C PRO A 74 6.90 -9.02 8.05
N ARG A 75 6.77 -7.69 7.84
CA ARG A 75 5.93 -7.10 6.80
C ARG A 75 6.77 -6.58 5.63
N THR A 76 6.47 -7.05 4.43
CA THR A 76 7.14 -6.62 3.20
C THR A 76 6.45 -5.38 2.60
N LEU A 77 7.20 -4.53 1.90
CA LEU A 77 6.63 -3.37 1.18
C LEU A 77 5.60 -3.77 0.11
N ALA A 78 5.69 -4.99 -0.41
CA ALA A 78 4.74 -5.55 -1.36
C ALA A 78 3.34 -5.68 -0.72
N GLU A 79 3.25 -6.15 0.52
CA GLU A 79 1.98 -6.28 1.24
C GLU A 79 1.27 -4.93 1.47
N THR A 80 2.03 -3.86 1.78
CA THR A 80 1.44 -2.52 1.94
C THR A 80 0.94 -1.92 0.63
N TYR A 81 1.56 -2.29 -0.50
CA TYR A 81 1.16 -1.81 -1.82
C TYR A 81 -0.08 -2.55 -2.34
N GLU A 82 -0.16 -3.86 -2.08
CA GLU A 82 -1.35 -4.68 -2.36
C GLU A 82 -2.56 -4.21 -1.55
N GLN A 83 -2.37 -3.86 -0.28
CA GLN A 83 -3.45 -3.29 0.56
C GLN A 83 -3.98 -1.96 0.02
N SER A 84 -3.10 -1.05 -0.44
CA SER A 84 -3.57 0.20 -1.06
C SER A 84 -4.34 -0.05 -2.36
N LEU A 85 -3.92 -1.04 -3.18
CA LEU A 85 -4.60 -1.38 -4.42
C LEU A 85 -5.95 -2.06 -4.17
N GLU A 86 -6.06 -2.92 -3.16
CA GLU A 86 -7.35 -3.52 -2.75
C GLU A 86 -8.32 -2.49 -2.17
N GLU A 87 -7.84 -1.55 -1.36
CA GLU A 87 -8.66 -0.46 -0.82
C GLU A 87 -9.15 0.47 -1.95
N GLU A 88 -8.31 0.80 -2.92
CA GLU A 88 -8.70 1.59 -4.10
C GLU A 88 -9.74 0.84 -4.97
N ALA A 89 -9.58 -0.47 -5.16
CA ALA A 89 -10.53 -1.29 -5.93
C ALA A 89 -11.89 -1.47 -5.22
N LEU A 90 -11.90 -1.60 -3.89
CA LEU A 90 -13.13 -1.70 -3.09
C LEU A 90 -13.91 -0.38 -3.04
N LEU A 91 -13.21 0.75 -2.93
CA LEU A 91 -13.86 2.07 -2.89
C LEU A 91 -14.55 2.42 -4.22
N GLN A 92 -13.98 2.00 -5.36
CA GLN A 92 -14.60 2.16 -6.66
C GLN A 92 -15.95 1.44 -6.81
N GLU A 93 -16.17 0.31 -6.10
CA GLU A 93 -17.45 -0.40 -6.15
C GLU A 93 -18.57 0.27 -5.33
N ILE A 94 -18.20 1.13 -4.38
CA ILE A 94 -19.14 1.79 -3.46
C ILE A 94 -19.65 3.13 -4.04
N GLU A 95 -18.89 3.78 -4.92
CA GLU A 95 -19.23 5.10 -5.47
C GLU A 95 -20.43 5.07 -6.45
N GLU A 96 -20.76 3.91 -7.05
CA GLU A 96 -21.76 3.83 -8.12
C GLU A 96 -23.21 3.51 -7.68
N LYS A 97 -23.45 3.23 -6.40
CA LYS A 97 -24.76 2.69 -5.96
C LYS A 97 -25.65 3.79 -5.38
N ARG A 98 -26.30 4.57 -6.25
CA ARG A 98 -27.42 5.44 -5.82
C ARG A 98 -28.54 4.58 -5.23
N VAL A 99 -28.97 4.91 -4.01
CA VAL A 99 -29.99 4.14 -3.27
C VAL A 99 -31.36 4.82 -3.37
N CYS A 100 -32.42 4.03 -3.55
CA CYS A 100 -33.79 4.53 -3.54
C CYS A 100 -34.19 4.99 -2.13
N PRO A 101 -34.68 6.23 -1.94
CA PRO A 101 -35.08 6.76 -0.63
C PRO A 101 -36.33 6.08 -0.05
N GLY A 102 -37.11 5.37 -0.87
CA GLY A 102 -38.33 4.69 -0.43
C GLY A 102 -38.07 3.27 0.09
N CYS A 103 -37.18 2.50 -0.53
CA CYS A 103 -37.00 1.08 -0.23
C CYS A 103 -35.56 0.65 0.07
N GLY A 104 -34.59 1.58 0.01
CA GLY A 104 -33.18 1.27 0.29
C GLY A 104 -32.50 0.37 -0.76
N ARG A 105 -33.15 0.07 -1.89
CA ARG A 105 -32.55 -0.73 -2.98
C ARG A 105 -31.82 0.14 -3.99
N GLN A 106 -30.85 -0.47 -4.69
CA GLN A 106 -30.10 0.16 -5.77
C GLN A 106 -31.06 0.70 -6.84
N ALA A 107 -30.86 1.95 -7.23
CA ALA A 107 -31.64 2.66 -8.24
C ALA A 107 -30.68 3.11 -9.35
N SER A 108 -31.03 2.81 -10.61
CA SER A 108 -30.24 3.28 -11.74
C SER A 108 -30.49 4.77 -12.02
N GLU A 109 -29.55 5.41 -12.72
CA GLU A 109 -29.67 6.81 -13.09
C GLU A 109 -30.75 7.09 -14.16
N GLU A 110 -31.21 6.09 -14.89
CA GLU A 110 -32.18 6.28 -15.97
C GLU A 110 -33.63 6.02 -15.54
N TRP A 111 -33.84 5.50 -14.32
CA TRP A 111 -35.17 5.13 -13.86
C TRP A 111 -35.97 6.33 -13.36
N ARG A 112 -37.18 6.50 -13.91
CA ARG A 112 -38.18 7.47 -13.43
C ARG A 112 -38.84 7.05 -12.11
N LEU A 113 -39.08 5.75 -11.97
CA LEU A 113 -39.83 5.12 -10.90
C LEU A 113 -39.05 3.90 -10.42
N CYS A 114 -39.04 3.67 -9.10
CA CYS A 114 -38.45 2.45 -8.56
C CYS A 114 -39.34 1.24 -8.92
N PRO A 115 -38.80 0.15 -9.48
CA PRO A 115 -39.59 -1.04 -9.83
C PRO A 115 -40.14 -1.80 -8.60
N ASN A 116 -39.54 -1.61 -7.42
CA ASN A 116 -39.97 -2.32 -6.21
C ASN A 116 -41.02 -1.58 -5.38
N CYS A 117 -40.86 -0.26 -5.18
CA CYS A 117 -41.75 0.53 -4.32
C CYS A 117 -42.53 1.61 -5.07
N LEU A 118 -42.36 1.73 -6.39
CA LEU A 118 -42.97 2.76 -7.24
C LEU A 118 -42.70 4.20 -6.79
N THR A 119 -41.76 4.42 -5.87
CA THR A 119 -41.34 5.77 -5.47
C THR A 119 -40.73 6.49 -6.67
N LYS A 120 -41.14 7.74 -6.87
CA LYS A 120 -40.64 8.61 -7.93
C LYS A 120 -39.20 9.03 -7.61
N LEU A 121 -38.26 8.59 -8.44
CA LEU A 121 -36.83 8.85 -8.24
C LEU A 121 -36.40 10.15 -8.92
N LYS A 122 -36.97 10.41 -10.11
CA LYS A 122 -36.62 11.55 -10.96
C LYS A 122 -37.87 12.27 -11.45
N LYS A 123 -37.73 13.57 -11.69
CA LYS A 123 -38.74 14.40 -12.35
C LYS A 123 -38.27 14.73 -13.75
N THR A 124 -39.20 14.97 -14.67
CA THR A 124 -38.92 15.41 -16.03
C THR A 124 -39.05 16.92 -16.09
N CYS A 125 -38.06 17.59 -16.68
CA CYS A 125 -38.16 19.02 -16.91
C CYS A 125 -39.29 19.32 -17.92
N ALA A 126 -40.14 20.31 -17.63
CA ALA A 126 -41.25 20.71 -18.50
C ALA A 126 -40.77 21.36 -19.82
N GLN A 127 -39.57 21.92 -19.84
CA GLN A 127 -39.01 22.63 -21.00
C GLN A 127 -38.19 21.71 -21.92
N CYS A 128 -37.25 20.94 -21.36
CA CYS A 128 -36.36 20.09 -22.17
C CYS A 128 -36.73 18.60 -22.18
N GLY A 129 -37.70 18.16 -21.37
CA GLY A 129 -38.11 16.75 -21.28
C GLY A 129 -37.09 15.81 -20.62
N ARG A 130 -35.89 16.27 -20.25
CA ARG A 130 -34.84 15.43 -19.65
C ARG A 130 -35.14 15.07 -18.19
N LEU A 131 -34.62 13.93 -17.78
CA LEU A 131 -34.69 13.41 -16.42
C LEU A 131 -33.72 14.18 -15.51
N MET A 132 -34.24 14.61 -14.36
CA MET A 132 -33.46 15.30 -13.33
C MET A 132 -33.77 14.71 -11.95
N ASP A 133 -32.80 14.77 -11.07
CA ASP A 133 -32.96 14.28 -9.71
C ASP A 133 -33.99 15.13 -8.95
N LEU A 134 -34.75 14.47 -8.07
CA LEU A 134 -35.79 15.10 -7.26
C LEU A 134 -35.33 16.34 -6.46
N PRO A 135 -34.16 16.35 -5.78
CA PRO A 135 -33.72 17.49 -4.97
C PRO A 135 -33.27 18.73 -5.77
N TRP A 136 -33.09 18.62 -7.09
CA TRP A 136 -32.60 19.74 -7.89
C TRP A 136 -33.72 20.75 -8.18
N ASN A 137 -33.53 22.01 -7.82
CA ASN A 137 -34.51 23.08 -8.05
C ASN A 137 -34.39 23.73 -9.43
N VAL A 138 -33.26 23.49 -10.11
CA VAL A 138 -32.94 24.03 -11.45
C VAL A 138 -32.49 22.88 -12.33
N CYS A 139 -32.92 22.88 -13.60
CA CYS A 139 -32.47 21.87 -14.55
C CYS A 139 -31.02 22.16 -15.00
N PRO A 140 -30.07 21.21 -14.91
CA PRO A 140 -28.68 21.44 -15.33
C PRO A 140 -28.50 21.54 -16.85
N TYR A 141 -29.49 21.11 -17.64
CA TYR A 141 -29.39 21.11 -19.11
C TYR A 141 -29.94 22.38 -19.75
N CYS A 142 -30.99 22.97 -19.18
CA CYS A 142 -31.66 24.14 -19.74
C CYS A 142 -31.77 25.32 -18.78
N ALA A 143 -31.21 25.20 -17.57
CA ALA A 143 -31.21 26.23 -16.52
C ALA A 143 -32.62 26.72 -16.09
N THR A 144 -33.69 26.04 -16.50
CA THR A 144 -35.06 26.43 -16.14
C THR A 144 -35.37 25.97 -14.71
N PRO A 145 -35.90 26.85 -13.84
CA PRO A 145 -36.38 26.46 -12.52
C PRO A 145 -37.60 25.54 -12.65
N VAL A 146 -37.75 24.61 -11.70
CA VAL A 146 -38.86 23.65 -11.70
C VAL A 146 -40.12 24.30 -11.13
N ASP A 147 -41.22 24.21 -11.87
CA ASP A 147 -42.53 24.71 -11.44
C ASP A 147 -42.95 24.07 -10.10
N GLY A 148 -42.87 24.83 -9.02
CA GLY A 148 -43.22 24.39 -7.65
C GLY A 148 -42.06 24.39 -6.64
N ALA A 149 -40.82 24.68 -7.05
CA ALA A 149 -39.80 25.11 -6.09
C ALA A 149 -40.22 26.50 -5.59
N ARG A 150 -40.90 26.56 -4.44
CA ARG A 150 -41.07 27.83 -3.73
C ARG A 150 -39.69 28.46 -3.65
N ALA A 151 -39.59 29.72 -4.07
CA ALA A 151 -38.50 30.60 -3.76
C ALA A 151 -38.29 30.55 -2.23
N SER A 152 -37.42 29.65 -1.79
CA SER A 152 -36.86 29.70 -0.45
C SER A 152 -35.80 30.77 -0.54
N GLU A 153 -36.19 31.96 -0.08
CA GLU A 153 -35.33 33.03 0.45
C GLU A 153 -33.87 32.93 -0.01
N ALA A 154 -33.53 33.70 -1.03
CA ALA A 154 -32.20 34.26 -1.12
C ALA A 154 -32.00 35.11 0.14
N GLU A 155 -31.41 34.53 1.18
CA GLU A 155 -30.81 35.31 2.26
C GLU A 155 -29.66 36.10 1.64
N PRO A 156 -29.74 37.44 1.57
CA PRO A 156 -28.63 38.23 1.05
C PRO A 156 -27.44 38.03 1.98
N ALA A 157 -26.33 37.57 1.42
CA ALA A 157 -25.05 37.53 2.09
C ALA A 157 -24.78 38.90 2.77
N PRO A 158 -24.39 38.93 4.05
CA PRO A 158 -24.14 40.18 4.74
C PRO A 158 -23.04 40.94 4.03
N ALA A 159 -23.35 42.18 3.65
CA ALA A 159 -22.40 43.14 3.14
C ALA A 159 -21.29 43.34 4.19
N THR A 160 -20.06 43.21 3.71
CA THR A 160 -18.82 43.63 4.34
C THR A 160 -18.91 45.04 4.93
N GLU A 161 -18.51 45.19 6.19
CA GLU A 161 -17.93 46.44 6.71
C GLU A 161 -16.41 46.43 6.53
#